data_AF-A0A1X7UJC8-F1
#
_entry.id   AF-A0A1X7UJC8-F1
#
_cell.length_a   1.000
_cell.length_b   1.000
_cell.length_c   1.000
_cell.angle_alpha   90.00
_cell.angle_beta   90.00
_cell.angle_gamma   90.00
#
_symmetry.space_group_name_H-M   'P 1'
#
loop_
_entity.id
_entity.type
_entity.pdbx_description
1 polymer ?
#
loop_
_entity_poly.entity_id
_entity_poly.type
_entity_poly.pdbx_seq_one_letter_code
_entity_poly.pdbx_strand_id
1 'polypeptide(L)'
;MLGADPGKPTLELKMESAVAAMCVEAGYVSANREAIEVLAQVLQSYIKEIGHTSNVYCEVAQRSVPTVSDIHLAFIELGARFMNLEEYAQRPQRRHIPRQLRSYPNLPGKVLQVGSHKKHPPHISANFPSYPDNHTFLKTPTYSVPDSDYCILKEKMATQNKCSRENLSTLISRVCPSIPVTCHSLLHDIDVYKVLLPEASEKPAFINGLVPQEIDLAQIQRQDEQSKKLGWTNN
;
A
#
# COMPACT_ATOMS: atom_id res chain seq x y z
N MET A 1 -11.31 -0.87 13.89
CA MET A 1 -10.54 -1.57 12.85
C MET A 1 -9.56 -0.57 12.28
N LEU A 2 -8.32 -0.59 12.76
CA LEU A 2 -7.30 0.41 12.44
C LEU A 2 -6.78 0.18 11.02
N GLY A 3 -6.84 1.23 10.20
CA GLY A 3 -6.38 1.22 8.81
C GLY A 3 -4.89 0.91 8.73
N ALA A 4 -4.56 -0.12 7.96
CA ALA A 4 -3.19 -0.44 7.61
C ALA A 4 -2.70 0.58 6.56
N ASP A 5 -1.64 1.30 6.90
CA ASP A 5 -0.88 2.12 5.95
C ASP A 5 -0.41 1.24 4.78
N PRO A 6 -0.73 1.55 3.51
CA PRO A 6 -0.37 0.69 2.38
C PRO A 6 1.13 0.71 2.04
N GLY A 7 1.90 1.60 2.67
CA GLY A 7 3.34 1.77 2.43
C GLY A 7 4.28 1.24 3.51
N LYS A 8 3.78 0.88 4.70
CA LYS A 8 4.61 0.17 5.70
C LYS A 8 4.75 -1.28 5.28
N PRO A 9 5.95 -1.89 5.34
CA PRO A 9 6.10 -3.30 4.98
C PRO A 9 5.14 -4.07 5.89
N THR A 10 4.19 -4.78 5.28
CA THR A 10 3.12 -5.51 5.98
C THR A 10 3.67 -6.47 7.05
N LEU A 11 4.97 -6.75 7.02
CA LEU A 11 5.72 -7.52 8.01
C LEU A 11 5.94 -6.78 9.34
N GLU A 12 6.22 -5.47 9.35
CA GLU A 12 6.48 -4.71 10.59
C GLU A 12 5.21 -4.60 11.44
N LEU A 13 4.09 -4.22 10.82
CA LEU A 13 2.76 -4.23 11.44
C LEU A 13 2.38 -5.62 12.00
N LYS A 14 2.87 -6.70 11.36
CA LYS A 14 2.65 -8.07 11.85
C LYS A 14 3.49 -8.38 13.08
N MET A 15 4.75 -7.96 13.12
CA MET A 15 5.59 -8.12 14.30
C MET A 15 5.03 -7.33 15.48
N GLU A 16 4.54 -6.10 15.25
CA GLU A 16 3.82 -5.31 16.26
C GLU A 16 2.60 -6.06 16.82
N SER A 17 1.79 -6.67 15.94
CA SER A 17 0.63 -7.47 16.39
C SER A 17 1.02 -8.69 17.23
N ALA A 18 2.20 -9.28 16.96
CA ALA A 18 2.70 -10.43 17.70
C ALA A 18 3.18 -10.03 19.09
N VAL A 19 3.91 -8.92 19.19
CA VAL A 19 4.34 -8.34 20.48
C VAL A 19 3.12 -7.92 21.30
N ALA A 20 2.13 -7.27 20.69
CA ALA A 20 0.89 -6.91 21.37
C ALA A 20 0.15 -8.15 21.91
N ALA A 21 0.10 -9.25 21.14
CA ALA A 21 -0.47 -10.50 21.62
C ALA A 21 0.28 -11.05 22.84
N MET A 22 1.63 -11.01 22.84
CA MET A 22 2.45 -11.41 23.99
C MET A 22 2.21 -10.51 25.21
N CYS A 23 2.06 -9.19 25.04
CA CYS A 23 1.74 -8.28 26.14
C CYS A 23 0.38 -8.61 26.75
N VAL A 24 -0.62 -8.93 25.94
CA VAL A 24 -1.94 -9.32 26.46
C VAL A 24 -1.90 -10.69 27.14
N GLU A 25 -1.11 -11.64 26.63
CA GLU A 25 -0.85 -12.92 27.31
C GLU A 25 -0.18 -12.71 28.68
N ALA A 26 0.70 -11.71 28.81
CA ALA A 26 1.31 -11.35 30.09
C ALA A 26 0.35 -10.61 31.05
N GLY A 27 -0.87 -10.28 30.61
CA GLY A 27 -1.89 -9.60 31.42
C GLY A 27 -1.86 -8.07 31.35
N TYR A 28 -1.11 -7.48 30.42
CA TYR A 28 -1.11 -6.03 30.22
C TYR A 28 -2.40 -5.56 29.54
N VAL A 29 -3.07 -4.57 30.14
CA VAL A 29 -4.32 -3.98 29.62
C VAL A 29 -4.05 -2.81 28.68
N SER A 30 -2.95 -2.08 28.91
CA SER A 30 -2.52 -0.95 28.09
C SER A 30 -1.01 -0.93 27.97
N ALA A 31 -0.51 -0.41 26.86
CA ALA A 31 0.91 -0.26 26.57
C ALA A 31 1.12 0.96 25.67
N ASN A 32 2.28 1.61 25.80
CA ASN A 32 2.65 2.69 24.91
C ASN A 32 2.94 2.13 23.50
N ARG A 33 2.43 2.82 22.47
CA ARG A 33 2.62 2.43 21.07
C ARG A 33 4.10 2.42 20.68
N GLU A 34 4.85 3.44 21.08
CA GLU A 34 6.28 3.56 20.76
C GLU A 34 7.08 2.39 21.35
N ALA A 35 6.72 1.95 22.56
CA ALA A 35 7.36 0.81 23.20
C ALA A 35 7.08 -0.50 22.44
N ILE A 36 5.87 -0.70 21.94
CA ILE A 36 5.52 -1.86 21.10
C ILE A 36 6.31 -1.85 19.80
N GLU A 37 6.45 -0.69 19.16
CA GLU A 37 7.21 -0.53 17.91
C GLU A 37 8.69 -0.85 18.12
N VAL A 38 9.31 -0.36 19.21
CA VAL A 38 10.70 -0.67 19.56
C VAL A 38 10.87 -2.16 19.89
N LEU A 39 9.97 -2.76 20.67
CA LEU A 39 10.02 -4.18 20.99
C LEU A 39 9.85 -5.06 19.74
N ALA A 40 9.03 -4.64 18.77
CA ALA A 40 8.89 -5.33 17.50
C ALA A 40 10.19 -5.29 16.68
N GLN A 41 10.92 -4.18 16.70
CA GLN A 41 12.25 -4.08 16.07
C GLN A 41 13.28 -4.95 16.78
N VAL A 42 13.30 -4.98 18.11
CA VAL A 42 14.18 -5.86 18.89
C VAL A 42 13.90 -7.33 18.57
N LEU A 43 12.63 -7.72 18.54
CA LEU A 43 12.22 -9.08 18.18
C LEU A 43 12.68 -9.45 16.76
N GLN A 44 12.54 -8.53 15.80
CA GLN A 44 12.99 -8.75 14.43
C GLN A 44 14.51 -8.92 14.36
N SER A 45 15.28 -8.08 15.06
CA SER A 45 16.74 -8.17 15.13
C SER A 45 17.18 -9.49 15.76
N TYR A 46 16.51 -9.93 16.83
CA TYR A 46 16.79 -11.20 17.48
C TYR A 46 16.55 -12.41 16.56
N ILE A 47 15.46 -12.40 15.78
CA ILE A 47 15.20 -13.47 14.79
C ILE A 47 16.27 -13.49 13.70
N LYS A 48 16.70 -12.31 13.22
CA LYS A 48 17.78 -12.21 12.23
C LYS A 48 19.10 -12.74 12.79
N GLU A 49 19.40 -12.43 14.05
CA GLU A 49 20.60 -12.87 14.73
C GLU A 49 20.63 -14.39 14.90
N ILE A 50 19.53 -15.02 15.34
CA ILE A 50 19.39 -16.49 15.39
C ILE A 50 19.63 -17.10 14.00
N GLY A 51 19.04 -16.52 12.95
CA GLY A 51 19.21 -17.01 11.58
C GLY A 51 20.66 -16.88 11.11
N HIS A 52 21.33 -15.77 11.44
CA HIS A 52 22.72 -15.52 11.10
C HIS A 52 23.65 -16.51 11.80
N THR A 53 23.54 -16.66 13.12
CA THR A 53 24.37 -17.60 13.89
C THR A 53 24.13 -19.04 13.47
N SER A 54 22.88 -19.44 13.20
CA SER A 54 22.55 -20.77 12.67
C SER A 54 23.21 -21.02 11.31
N ASN A 55 23.26 -20.02 10.43
CA ASN A 55 23.94 -20.12 9.14
C ASN A 55 25.46 -20.25 9.31
N VAL A 56 26.07 -19.49 10.21
CA VAL A 56 27.51 -19.60 10.51
C VAL A 56 27.86 -21.02 10.97
N TYR A 57 27.07 -21.62 11.89
CA TYR A 57 27.29 -23.01 12.30
C TYR A 57 27.09 -24.01 11.16
N CYS A 58 26.11 -23.76 10.30
CA CYS A 58 25.87 -24.58 9.10
C CYS A 58 27.06 -24.52 8.13
N GLU A 59 27.62 -23.33 7.90
CA GLU A 59 28.78 -23.09 7.04
C GLU A 59 30.06 -23.76 7.60
N VAL A 60 30.27 -23.69 8.91
CA VAL A 60 31.36 -24.41 9.59
C VAL A 60 31.25 -25.92 9.38
N ALA A 61 30.02 -26.45 9.35
CA ALA A 61 29.74 -27.84 9.04
C ALA A 61 29.72 -28.17 7.53
N GLN A 62 30.12 -27.22 6.66
CA GLN A 62 30.13 -27.34 5.20
C GLN A 62 28.76 -27.71 4.58
N ARG A 63 27.67 -27.32 5.26
CA ARG A 63 26.30 -27.48 4.77
C ARG A 63 25.74 -26.13 4.33
N SER A 64 24.74 -26.16 3.46
CA SER A 64 24.03 -24.96 2.99
C SER A 64 22.65 -24.77 3.65
N VAL A 65 22.15 -25.80 4.33
CA VAL A 65 20.82 -25.79 4.97
C VAL A 65 20.99 -26.03 6.47
N PRO A 66 20.59 -25.08 7.33
CA PRO A 66 20.68 -25.24 8.78
C PRO A 66 19.76 -26.36 9.26
N THR A 67 20.29 -27.19 10.16
CA THR A 67 19.58 -28.28 10.83
C THR A 67 19.13 -27.81 12.23
N VAL A 68 18.26 -28.60 12.87
CA VAL A 68 17.77 -28.30 14.22
C VAL A 68 18.91 -28.18 15.23
N SER A 69 19.99 -28.95 15.07
CA SER A 69 21.19 -28.88 15.92
C SER A 69 21.91 -27.54 15.81
N ASP A 70 21.99 -26.95 14.60
CA ASP A 70 22.62 -25.65 14.38
C ASP A 70 21.82 -24.54 15.05
N ILE A 71 20.48 -24.63 14.99
CA ILE A 71 19.56 -23.71 15.66
C ILE A 71 19.67 -23.86 17.19
N HIS A 72 19.84 -25.08 17.68
CA HIS A 72 20.03 -25.34 19.10
C HIS A 72 21.32 -24.71 19.62
N LEU A 73 22.43 -24.83 18.88
CA LEU A 73 23.70 -24.16 19.18
C LEU A 73 23.56 -22.64 19.15
N ALA A 74 22.86 -22.09 18.14
CA ALA A 74 22.56 -20.66 18.07
C ALA A 74 21.81 -20.14 19.31
N PHE A 75 20.84 -20.89 19.83
CA PHE A 75 20.15 -20.51 21.06
C PHE A 75 21.05 -20.57 22.30
N ILE A 76 21.96 -21.55 22.39
CA ILE A 76 22.93 -21.64 23.49
C ILE A 76 23.88 -20.43 23.46
N GLU A 77 24.39 -20.07 22.29
CA GLU A 77 25.27 -18.91 22.09
C GLU A 77 24.60 -17.59 22.50
N LEU A 78 23.31 -17.44 22.14
CA LEU A 78 22.49 -16.28 22.51
C LEU A 78 21.99 -16.30 23.97
N GLY A 79 22.32 -17.33 24.74
CA GLY A 79 21.95 -17.45 26.16
C GLY A 79 20.49 -17.83 26.42
N ALA A 80 19.77 -18.37 25.42
CA ALA A 80 18.39 -18.79 25.55
C ALA A 80 18.27 -20.26 25.98
N ARG A 81 17.43 -20.54 27.00
CA ARG A 81 17.22 -21.90 27.52
C ARG A 81 16.18 -22.64 26.68
N PHE A 82 16.61 -23.69 25.98
CA PHE A 82 15.73 -24.51 25.15
C PHE A 82 14.83 -25.50 25.93
N MET A 83 15.18 -25.81 27.19
CA MET A 83 14.53 -26.87 27.98
C MET A 83 13.05 -26.61 28.31
N ASN A 84 12.66 -25.34 28.43
CA ASN A 84 11.30 -24.99 28.86
C ASN A 84 10.36 -24.70 27.67
N LEU A 85 10.78 -25.04 26.45
CA LEU A 85 10.02 -24.73 25.24
C LEU A 85 8.69 -25.53 25.17
N GLU A 86 8.70 -26.78 25.62
CA GLU A 86 7.49 -27.62 25.65
C GLU A 86 6.45 -27.08 26.64
N GLU A 87 6.88 -26.70 27.84
CA GLU A 87 6.03 -26.04 28.83
C GLU A 87 5.46 -24.73 28.30
N TYR A 88 6.30 -23.93 27.61
CA TYR A 88 5.86 -22.70 26.96
C TYR A 88 4.87 -22.96 25.82
N ALA A 89 4.99 -24.07 25.09
CA ALA A 89 4.08 -24.44 24.02
C ALA A 89 2.68 -24.85 24.53
N GLN A 90 2.61 -25.46 25.73
CA GLN A 90 1.38 -25.96 26.35
C GLN A 90 0.63 -24.91 27.20
N ARG A 91 1.08 -23.65 27.22
CA ARG A 91 0.48 -22.60 28.04
C ARG A 91 -1.01 -22.33 27.70
N PRO A 92 -1.88 -22.15 28.72
CA PRO A 92 -3.33 -22.04 28.53
C PRO A 92 -3.78 -20.72 27.88
N GLN A 93 -3.00 -19.64 28.04
CA GLN A 93 -3.33 -18.32 27.50
C GLN A 93 -2.82 -18.10 26.06
N ARG A 94 -2.37 -19.15 25.37
CA ARG A 94 -1.81 -19.04 24.01
C ARG A 94 -2.79 -18.36 23.06
N ARG A 95 -2.42 -17.18 22.56
CA ARG A 95 -3.13 -16.47 21.49
C ARG A 95 -2.56 -16.88 20.14
N HIS A 96 -3.44 -17.37 19.27
CA HIS A 96 -3.07 -17.78 17.93
C HIS A 96 -3.15 -16.58 16.96
N ILE A 97 -2.01 -16.14 16.45
CA ILE A 97 -1.97 -15.14 15.39
C ILE A 97 -2.36 -15.85 14.08
N PRO A 98 -3.45 -15.44 13.41
CA PRO A 98 -3.93 -16.14 12.22
C PRO A 98 -2.88 -16.13 11.10
N ARG A 99 -2.65 -17.31 10.52
CA ARG A 99 -1.75 -17.49 9.39
C ARG A 99 -2.27 -16.68 8.21
N GLN A 100 -1.43 -15.81 7.66
CA GLN A 100 -1.79 -14.96 6.54
C GLN A 100 -1.84 -15.80 5.26
N LEU A 101 -2.93 -15.72 4.51
CA LEU A 101 -2.94 -16.20 3.13
C LEU A 101 -2.02 -15.31 2.31
N ARG A 102 -1.12 -15.91 1.52
CA ARG A 102 -0.30 -15.16 0.55
C ARG A 102 -1.27 -14.50 -0.43
N SER A 103 -1.28 -13.17 -0.51
CA SER A 103 -1.90 -12.53 -1.66
C SER A 103 -1.02 -12.85 -2.86
N TYR A 104 -1.52 -13.66 -3.78
CA TYR A 104 -0.86 -13.79 -5.07
C TYR A 104 -0.83 -12.39 -5.69
N PRO A 105 0.30 -11.94 -6.26
CA PRO A 105 0.30 -10.71 -7.01
C PRO A 105 -0.80 -10.86 -8.07
N ASN A 106 -1.70 -9.88 -8.16
CA ASN A 106 -2.60 -9.80 -9.29
C ASN A 106 -1.70 -9.63 -10.51
N LEU A 107 -1.42 -10.73 -11.23
CA LEU A 107 -0.76 -10.60 -12.52
C LEU A 107 -1.68 -9.71 -13.35
N PRO A 108 -1.20 -8.55 -13.86
CA PRO A 108 -2.00 -7.74 -14.75
C PRO A 108 -2.49 -8.67 -15.86
N GLY A 109 -3.81 -8.63 -16.10
CA GLY A 109 -4.44 -9.49 -17.09
C GLY A 109 -3.65 -9.45 -18.40
N LYS A 110 -3.43 -10.62 -19.00
CA LYS A 110 -2.68 -10.74 -20.25
C LYS A 110 -3.26 -9.76 -21.26
N VAL A 111 -2.46 -8.77 -21.67
CA VAL A 111 -2.86 -7.78 -22.66
C VAL A 111 -3.29 -8.53 -23.93
N LEU A 112 -4.41 -8.12 -24.53
CA LEU A 112 -4.91 -8.73 -25.75
C LEU A 112 -3.82 -8.68 -26.82
N GLN A 113 -3.33 -9.84 -27.25
CA GLN A 113 -2.34 -9.97 -28.30
C GLN A 113 -3.06 -9.93 -29.64
N VAL A 114 -2.64 -9.05 -30.56
CA VAL A 114 -3.25 -8.92 -31.88
C VAL A 114 -2.23 -9.30 -32.95
N GLY A 115 -2.41 -10.45 -33.57
CA GLY A 115 -1.56 -10.95 -34.65
C GLY A 115 -0.51 -11.96 -34.20
N SER A 116 0.34 -12.40 -35.14
CA SER A 116 1.42 -13.34 -34.88
C SER A 116 2.69 -12.60 -34.46
N HIS A 117 3.24 -12.96 -33.29
CA HIS A 117 4.56 -12.48 -32.86
C HIS A 117 5.63 -12.91 -33.87
N LYS A 118 6.53 -11.98 -34.22
CA LYS A 118 7.72 -12.31 -35.01
C LYS A 118 8.52 -13.39 -34.27
N LYS A 119 8.84 -14.49 -34.94
CA LYS A 119 9.73 -15.52 -34.39
C LYS A 119 11.14 -14.96 -34.27
N HIS A 120 11.88 -15.44 -33.30
CA HIS A 120 13.29 -15.11 -33.20
C HIS A 120 14.04 -15.57 -34.46
N PRO A 121 14.94 -14.73 -35.00
CA PRO A 121 15.93 -15.17 -35.97
C PRO A 121 16.71 -16.40 -35.48
N PRO A 122 17.25 -17.22 -36.39
CA PRO A 122 17.93 -18.48 -36.03
C PRO A 122 19.19 -18.30 -35.16
N HIS A 123 19.75 -17.09 -35.07
CA HIS A 123 20.91 -16.79 -34.21
C HIS A 123 20.53 -16.39 -32.77
N ILE A 124 19.24 -16.26 -32.47
CA ILE A 124 18.73 -15.95 -31.12
C ILE A 124 18.07 -17.20 -30.55
N SER A 125 18.45 -17.59 -29.33
CA SER A 125 17.90 -18.79 -28.69
C SER A 125 16.42 -18.62 -28.32
N ALA A 126 15.69 -19.72 -28.25
CA ALA A 126 14.26 -19.70 -27.87
C ALA A 126 14.01 -19.31 -26.40
N ASN A 127 15.05 -19.18 -25.58
CA ASN A 127 14.95 -18.82 -24.16
C ASN A 127 14.80 -17.31 -23.93
N PHE A 128 14.97 -16.51 -24.99
CA PHE A 128 14.76 -15.07 -24.91
C PHE A 128 13.26 -14.73 -24.87
N PRO A 129 12.88 -13.60 -24.25
CA PRO A 129 11.51 -13.13 -24.29
C PRO A 129 11.10 -12.86 -25.75
N SER A 130 9.86 -13.20 -26.09
CA SER A 130 9.32 -12.96 -27.42
C SER A 130 9.38 -11.48 -27.79
N TYR A 131 9.56 -11.18 -29.08
CA TYR A 131 9.45 -9.79 -29.55
C TYR A 131 8.10 -9.19 -29.15
N PRO A 132 8.05 -7.87 -28.86
CA PRO A 132 6.79 -7.18 -28.60
C PRO A 132 5.83 -7.33 -29.78
N ASP A 133 4.55 -7.08 -29.55
CA ASP A 133 3.52 -7.22 -30.57
C ASP A 133 3.84 -6.33 -31.78
N ASN A 134 3.45 -6.75 -32.99
CA ASN A 134 3.73 -6.01 -34.22
C ASN A 134 3.23 -4.57 -34.11
N HIS A 135 2.09 -4.35 -33.49
CA HIS A 135 1.50 -3.03 -33.31
C HIS A 135 2.03 -2.24 -32.10
N THR A 136 2.97 -2.79 -31.32
CA THR A 136 3.55 -2.07 -30.16
C THR A 136 4.33 -0.81 -30.58
N PHE A 137 4.98 -0.84 -31.76
CA PHE A 137 5.77 0.30 -32.26
C PHE A 137 5.25 0.89 -33.57
N LEU A 138 4.19 0.33 -34.15
CA LEU A 138 3.53 0.92 -35.31
C LEU A 138 2.47 1.93 -34.85
N LYS A 139 2.72 3.21 -35.12
CA LYS A 139 1.68 4.24 -35.03
C LYS A 139 0.75 4.08 -36.22
N THR A 140 -0.32 3.30 -36.05
CA THR A 140 -1.38 3.22 -37.06
C THR A 140 -2.02 4.61 -37.17
N PRO A 141 -2.03 5.26 -38.34
CA PRO A 141 -2.69 6.54 -38.52
C PRO A 141 -4.20 6.34 -38.27
N THR A 142 -4.68 6.83 -37.14
CA THR A 142 -6.11 6.87 -36.83
C THR A 142 -6.72 8.13 -37.42
N TYR A 143 -7.99 8.06 -37.85
CA TYR A 143 -8.71 9.20 -38.42
C TYR A 143 -8.75 10.41 -37.46
N SER A 144 -8.76 10.15 -36.15
CA SER A 144 -8.54 11.14 -35.10
C SER A 144 -7.28 10.77 -34.34
N VAL A 145 -6.25 11.60 -34.42
CA VAL A 145 -5.04 11.45 -33.60
C VAL A 145 -5.37 12.05 -32.23
N PRO A 146 -5.23 11.32 -31.11
CA PRO A 146 -5.41 11.91 -29.80
C PRO A 146 -4.40 13.04 -29.62
N ASP A 147 -4.84 14.17 -29.07
CA ASP A 147 -3.99 15.33 -28.87
C ASP A 147 -2.77 14.94 -28.02
N SER A 148 -1.59 15.04 -28.63
CA SER A 148 -0.31 14.76 -27.98
C SER A 148 0.25 15.99 -27.26
N ASP A 149 -0.33 17.16 -27.51
CA ASP A 149 0.12 18.41 -26.92
C ASP A 149 -0.24 18.44 -25.43
N TYR A 150 0.79 18.51 -24.60
CA TYR A 150 0.66 18.51 -23.15
C TYR A 150 -0.31 19.59 -22.63
N CYS A 151 -0.27 20.78 -23.21
CA CYS A 151 -1.15 21.90 -22.86
C CYS A 151 -2.63 21.54 -23.07
N ILE A 152 -2.96 20.97 -24.24
CA ILE A 152 -4.33 20.57 -24.58
C ILE A 152 -4.80 19.45 -23.65
N LEU A 153 -3.95 18.46 -23.37
CA LEU A 153 -4.30 17.37 -22.45
C LEU A 153 -4.59 17.89 -21.04
N LYS A 154 -3.75 18.80 -20.53
CA LYS A 154 -3.96 19.44 -19.23
C LYS A 154 -5.22 20.29 -19.18
N GLU A 155 -5.47 21.06 -20.23
CA GLU A 155 -6.69 21.87 -20.37
C GLU A 155 -7.95 21.00 -20.42
N LYS A 156 -7.92 19.88 -21.15
CA LYS A 156 -9.02 18.90 -21.19
C LYS A 156 -9.27 18.26 -19.83
N MET A 157 -8.22 17.83 -19.13
CA MET A 157 -8.35 17.30 -17.76
C MET A 157 -8.93 18.35 -16.81
N ALA A 158 -8.45 19.59 -16.88
CA ALA A 158 -8.97 20.69 -16.08
C ALA A 158 -10.45 20.98 -16.39
N THR A 159 -10.81 20.98 -17.68
CA THR A 159 -12.19 21.16 -18.15
C THR A 159 -13.09 20.02 -17.68
N GLN A 160 -12.64 18.76 -17.78
CA GLN A 160 -13.37 17.60 -17.28
C GLN A 160 -13.60 17.69 -15.76
N ASN A 161 -12.56 18.06 -14.99
CA ASN A 161 -12.68 18.24 -13.54
C ASN A 161 -13.64 19.38 -13.18
N LYS A 162 -13.60 20.49 -13.92
CA LYS A 162 -14.53 21.61 -13.74
C LYS A 162 -15.96 21.19 -14.02
N CYS A 163 -16.23 20.56 -15.17
CA CYS A 163 -17.56 20.06 -15.53
C CYS A 163 -18.06 19.00 -14.54
N SER A 164 -17.19 18.09 -14.08
CA SER A 164 -17.53 17.09 -13.07
C SER A 164 -17.94 17.75 -11.75
N ARG A 165 -17.16 18.73 -11.27
CA ARG A 165 -17.48 19.50 -10.06
C ARG A 165 -18.80 20.25 -10.19
N GLU A 166 -19.07 20.89 -11.33
CA GLU A 166 -20.32 21.61 -11.60
C GLU A 166 -21.52 20.66 -11.66
N ASN A 167 -21.37 19.51 -12.32
CA ASN A 167 -22.42 18.48 -12.37
C ASN A 167 -22.71 17.91 -10.98
N LEU A 168 -21.69 17.65 -10.16
CA LEU A 168 -21.89 17.20 -8.78
C LEU A 168 -22.52 18.29 -7.91
N SER A 169 -22.05 19.54 -8.02
CA SER A 169 -22.62 20.66 -7.29
C SER A 169 -24.10 20.86 -7.62
N THR A 170 -24.47 20.77 -8.90
CA THR A 170 -25.87 20.88 -9.34
C THR A 170 -26.70 19.69 -8.85
N LEU A 171 -26.17 18.47 -8.92
CA LEU A 171 -26.84 17.27 -8.40
C LEU A 171 -27.09 17.38 -6.90
N ILE A 172 -26.05 17.66 -6.11
CA ILE A 172 -26.15 17.75 -4.65
C ILE A 172 -27.11 18.89 -4.25
N SER A 173 -27.06 20.04 -4.94
CA SER A 173 -28.02 21.13 -4.68
C SER A 173 -29.49 20.77 -4.95
N ARG A 174 -29.76 19.74 -5.77
CA ARG A 174 -31.12 19.23 -6.03
C ARG A 174 -31.55 18.18 -5.01
N VAL A 175 -30.62 17.37 -4.51
CA VAL A 175 -30.91 16.24 -3.60
C VAL A 175 -30.95 16.71 -2.15
N CYS A 176 -30.03 17.59 -1.76
CA CYS A 176 -29.87 18.06 -0.39
C CYS A 176 -30.60 19.40 -0.17
N PRO A 177 -31.03 19.68 1.08
CA PRO A 177 -31.64 20.97 1.41
C PRO A 177 -30.63 22.09 1.13
N SER A 178 -31.02 23.06 0.30
CA SER A 178 -30.18 24.19 -0.11
C SER A 178 -30.94 25.52 -0.01
N ILE A 179 -30.21 26.58 0.33
CA ILE A 179 -30.71 27.94 0.41
C ILE A 179 -30.21 28.72 -0.81
N PRO A 180 -31.09 29.40 -1.56
CA PRO A 180 -30.66 30.31 -2.61
C PRO A 180 -30.05 31.58 -2.00
N VAL A 181 -28.83 31.91 -2.41
CA VAL A 181 -28.10 33.12 -2.03
C VAL A 181 -27.83 33.91 -3.30
N THR A 182 -28.31 35.14 -3.34
CA THR A 182 -28.00 36.10 -4.40
C THR A 182 -26.82 36.94 -3.98
N CYS A 183 -25.75 36.98 -4.77
CA CYS A 183 -24.70 37.97 -4.57
C CYS A 183 -24.90 39.14 -5.53
N HIS A 184 -25.00 40.34 -4.99
CA HIS A 184 -24.98 41.56 -5.79
C HIS A 184 -23.51 41.93 -6.05
N SER A 185 -23.01 41.56 -7.24
CA SER A 185 -21.76 42.13 -7.73
C SER A 185 -22.10 43.36 -8.57
N LEU A 186 -21.44 44.50 -8.32
CA LEU A 186 -21.74 45.81 -8.93
C LEU A 186 -21.66 45.86 -10.47
N LEU A 187 -21.21 44.77 -11.12
CA LEU A 187 -20.92 44.73 -12.56
C LEU A 187 -21.61 43.60 -13.32
N HIS A 188 -22.32 42.67 -12.68
CA HIS A 188 -22.93 41.51 -13.36
C HIS A 188 -24.32 41.20 -12.82
N ASP A 189 -25.14 40.56 -13.66
CA ASP A 189 -26.48 40.07 -13.37
C ASP A 189 -26.56 39.29 -12.04
N ILE A 190 -27.77 39.22 -11.47
CA ILE A 190 -28.03 38.56 -10.19
C ILE A 190 -27.82 37.04 -10.34
N ASP A 191 -26.60 36.57 -10.08
CA ASP A 191 -26.30 35.15 -10.02
C ASP A 191 -26.89 34.54 -8.73
N VAL A 192 -27.79 33.56 -8.89
CA VAL A 192 -28.41 32.82 -7.79
C VAL A 192 -27.60 31.55 -7.51
N TYR A 193 -26.89 31.53 -6.40
CA TYR A 193 -26.15 30.36 -5.95
C TYR A 193 -26.97 29.53 -4.96
N LYS A 194 -26.90 28.20 -5.05
CA LYS A 194 -27.54 27.31 -4.08
C LYS A 194 -26.48 26.82 -3.09
N VAL A 195 -26.57 27.29 -1.85
CA VAL A 195 -25.66 26.88 -0.78
C VAL A 195 -26.30 25.75 0.01
N LEU A 196 -25.55 24.68 0.25
CA LEU A 196 -26.02 23.53 1.01
C LEU A 196 -26.16 23.89 2.48
N LEU A 197 -27.25 23.44 3.10
CA LEU A 197 -27.43 23.54 4.55
C LEU A 197 -26.48 22.57 5.26
N PRO A 198 -25.92 22.96 6.42
CA PRO A 198 -25.04 22.10 7.18
C PRO A 198 -25.80 20.87 7.70
N GLU A 199 -25.27 19.69 7.43
CA GLU A 199 -25.76 18.44 8.01
C GLU A 199 -25.15 18.27 9.41
N ALA A 200 -25.98 17.95 10.40
CA ALA A 200 -25.51 17.71 11.77
C ALA A 200 -24.71 16.39 11.81
N SER A 201 -23.39 16.50 11.99
CA SER A 201 -22.52 15.33 12.11
C SER A 201 -22.42 14.88 13.57
N GLU A 202 -22.54 13.57 13.81
CA GLU A 202 -22.32 12.96 15.13
C GLU A 202 -20.86 13.06 15.61
N LYS A 203 -19.93 13.32 14.67
CA LYS A 203 -18.51 13.46 14.95
C LYS A 203 -18.16 14.94 15.19
N PRO A 204 -17.19 15.24 16.06
CA PRO A 204 -16.80 16.62 16.31
C PRO A 204 -16.16 17.24 15.04
N ALA A 205 -16.54 18.49 14.77
CA ALA A 205 -16.26 19.20 13.51
C ALA A 205 -14.78 19.27 13.12
N PHE A 206 -13.88 19.31 14.11
CA PHE A 206 -12.44 19.36 13.85
C PHE A 206 -11.89 18.09 13.20
N ILE A 207 -12.53 16.94 13.40
CA ILE A 207 -12.07 15.68 12.79
C ILE A 207 -12.25 15.73 11.26
N ASN A 208 -13.35 16.27 10.75
CA ASN A 208 -13.60 16.32 9.30
C ASN A 208 -12.62 17.26 8.56
N GLY A 209 -12.09 18.28 9.23
CA GLY A 209 -11.09 19.17 8.65
C GLY A 209 -9.65 18.67 8.76
N LEU A 210 -9.38 17.75 9.70
CA LEU A 210 -8.04 17.18 9.92
C LEU A 210 -7.85 15.82 9.25
N VAL A 211 -8.94 15.09 8.96
CA VAL A 211 -8.88 13.83 8.24
C VAL A 211 -8.81 14.12 6.75
N PRO A 212 -7.70 13.80 6.06
CA PRO A 212 -7.64 13.89 4.61
C PRO A 212 -8.75 13.03 4.03
N GLN A 213 -9.53 13.58 3.10
CA GLN A 213 -10.60 12.82 2.47
C GLN A 213 -10.00 11.63 1.72
N GLU A 214 -10.72 10.50 1.62
CA GLU A 214 -10.19 9.29 0.96
C GLU A 214 -9.66 9.55 -0.45
N ILE A 215 -10.22 10.57 -1.12
CA ILE A 215 -9.80 11.06 -2.44
C ILE A 215 -8.40 11.68 -2.39
N ASP A 216 -8.10 12.49 -1.36
CA ASP A 216 -6.80 13.12 -1.18
C ASP A 216 -5.73 12.06 -0.88
N LEU A 217 -6.05 11.08 -0.04
CA LEU A 217 -5.17 9.95 0.26
C LEU A 217 -4.84 9.14 -1.00
N ALA A 218 -5.84 8.86 -1.85
CA ALA A 218 -5.63 8.13 -3.11
C ALA A 218 -4.87 8.94 -4.17
N GLN A 219 -4.93 10.27 -4.12
CA GLN A 219 -4.13 11.14 -4.99
C GLN A 219 -2.69 11.24 -4.52
N ILE A 220 -2.48 11.41 -3.21
CA ILE A 220 -1.15 11.41 -2.58
C ILE A 220 -0.44 10.08 -2.86
N GLN A 221 -1.12 8.95 -2.68
CA GLN A 221 -0.58 7.62 -2.99
C GLN A 221 -0.18 7.48 -4.47
N ARG A 222 -1.02 7.96 -5.39
CA ARG A 222 -0.69 7.94 -6.83
C ARG A 222 0.50 8.84 -7.18
N GLN A 223 0.63 9.99 -6.52
CA GLN A 223 1.78 10.88 -6.70
C GLN A 223 3.06 10.25 -6.15
N ASP A 224 3.01 9.61 -4.98
CA ASP A 224 4.15 8.90 -4.39
C ASP A 224 4.60 7.72 -5.24
N GLU A 225 3.67 6.95 -5.82
CA GLU A 225 3.98 5.86 -6.74
C GLU A 225 4.61 6.37 -8.04
N GLN A 226 4.20 7.54 -8.54
CA GLN A 226 4.81 8.14 -9.73
C GLN A 226 6.20 8.69 -9.44
N SER A 227 6.40 9.35 -8.29
CA SER A 227 7.72 9.84 -7.85
C SER A 227 8.72 8.71 -7.67
N LYS A 228 8.29 7.58 -7.10
CA LYS A 228 9.10 6.35 -7.00
C LYS A 228 9.47 5.75 -8.36
N LYS A 229 8.56 5.81 -9.34
CA LYS A 229 8.82 5.35 -10.72
C LYS A 229 9.77 6.25 -11.50
N LEU A 230 9.82 7.54 -11.17
CA LEU A 230 10.69 8.52 -11.81
C LEU A 230 12.11 8.56 -11.22
N GLY A 231 12.40 7.81 -10.14
CA GLY A 231 13.75 7.70 -9.58
C GLY A 231 14.22 8.93 -8.79
N TRP A 232 13.32 9.84 -8.42
CA TRP A 232 13.65 10.99 -7.58
C TRP A 232 13.57 10.58 -6.11
N THR A 233 14.55 9.81 -5.64
CA THR A 233 14.84 9.74 -4.21
C THR A 233 15.84 10.85 -3.92
N ASN A 234 15.42 11.84 -3.12
CA ASN A 234 16.32 12.85 -2.59
C ASN A 234 17.46 12.12 -1.84
N ASN A 235 18.69 12.38 -2.27
CA ASN A 235 19.90 12.09 -1.51
C ASN A 235 19.89 12.86 -0.19
#